data_AF-A0A926PIJ7-F1
#
_entry.id   AF-A0A926PIJ7-F1
#
_cell.length_a   1.000
_cell.length_b   1.000
_cell.length_c   1.000
_cell.angle_alpha   90.00
_cell.angle_beta   90.00
_cell.angle_gamma   90.00
#
_symmetry.space_group_name_H-M   'P 1'
#
loop_
_entity.id
_entity.type
_entity.pdbx_description
1 polymer ?
#
loop_
_entity_poly.entity_id
_entity_poly.type
_entity_poly.pdbx_seq_one_letter_code
_entity_poly.pdbx_strand_id
1 'polypeptide(L)'
;MSSNIEEPSIVNRLLTIAPKLLENARLTLLPLTTTNLLLIHCEQDVTIDPMLYLELIPIARLVQEEFGISQICIHNAQRQRIFHWSSVEIIEMARKFNLKI
;
A
#
# COMPACT_ATOMS: atom_id res chain seq x y z
N MET A 1 -17.43 -8.50 -13.11
CA MET A 1 -17.38 -9.22 -11.82
C MET A 1 -16.11 -8.78 -11.14
N SER A 2 -16.22 -7.83 -10.22
CA SER A 2 -15.08 -7.34 -9.46
C SER A 2 -14.76 -8.42 -8.43
N SER A 3 -13.76 -9.25 -8.72
CA SER A 3 -13.16 -10.13 -7.73
C SER A 3 -12.47 -9.22 -6.71
N ASN A 4 -13.21 -8.82 -5.68
CA ASN A 4 -12.59 -8.43 -4.43
C ASN A 4 -11.79 -9.65 -3.99
N ILE A 5 -10.49 -9.66 -4.25
CA ILE A 5 -9.59 -10.66 -3.71
C ILE A 5 -9.49 -10.31 -2.22
N GLU A 6 -10.51 -10.71 -1.47
CA GLU A 6 -10.39 -11.03 -0.06
C GLU A 6 -9.61 -12.35 -0.02
N GLU A 7 -8.32 -12.31 -0.32
CA GLU A 7 -7.44 -13.33 0.21
C GLU A 7 -7.11 -12.88 1.64
N PRO A 8 -7.74 -13.43 2.69
CA PRO A 8 -7.39 -13.11 4.07
C PRO A 8 -5.88 -13.18 4.34
N SER A 9 -5.15 -13.99 3.56
CA SER A 9 -3.69 -14.05 3.49
C SER A 9 -3.01 -12.70 3.28
N ILE A 10 -3.38 -11.93 2.24
CA ILE A 10 -2.64 -10.70 1.91
C ILE A 10 -2.85 -9.62 2.97
N VAL A 11 -4.10 -9.46 3.44
CA VAL A 11 -4.45 -8.47 4.46
C VAL A 11 -3.68 -8.75 5.75
N ASN A 12 -3.65 -10.00 6.20
CA ASN A 12 -2.91 -10.40 7.41
C ASN A 12 -1.39 -10.15 7.28
N ARG A 13 -0.83 -10.39 6.09
CA ARG A 13 0.60 -10.16 5.84
C ARG A 13 0.92 -8.68 5.77
N LEU A 14 0.08 -7.89 5.12
CA LEU A 14 0.19 -6.44 5.09
C LEU A 14 0.12 -5.85 6.51
N LEU A 15 -0.86 -6.30 7.32
CA LEU A 15 -0.97 -5.92 8.74
C LEU A 15 0.27 -6.30 9.55
N THR A 16 0.95 -7.39 9.21
CA THR A 16 2.20 -7.79 9.86
C THR A 16 3.38 -6.90 9.46
N ILE A 17 3.40 -6.43 8.21
CA ILE A 17 4.46 -5.57 7.67
C ILE A 17 4.35 -4.15 8.22
N ALA A 18 3.14 -3.59 8.23
CA ALA A 18 2.89 -2.19 8.59
C ALA A 18 1.69 -2.08 9.54
N PRO A 19 1.80 -2.60 10.78
CA PRO A 19 0.68 -2.66 11.71
C PRO A 19 0.15 -1.25 12.02
N LYS A 20 1.02 -0.27 12.23
CA LYS A 20 0.60 1.10 12.60
C LYS A 20 -0.15 1.82 11.49
N LEU A 21 0.34 1.71 10.25
CA LEU A 21 -0.35 2.28 9.10
C LEU A 21 -1.73 1.64 8.88
N LEU A 22 -1.85 0.35 9.18
CA LEU A 22 -3.01 -0.46 8.79
C LEU A 22 -3.99 -0.77 9.92
N GLU A 23 -3.65 -0.49 11.19
CA GLU A 23 -4.45 -0.79 12.39
C GLU A 23 -5.88 -0.28 12.29
N ASN A 24 -6.07 0.90 11.68
CA ASN A 24 -7.35 1.53 11.44
C ASN A 24 -7.54 1.84 9.95
N ALA A 25 -7.17 0.91 9.07
CA ALA A 25 -7.32 1.09 7.63
C ALA A 25 -8.18 -0.01 6.98
N ARG A 26 -8.96 0.38 5.98
CA ARG A 26 -9.61 -0.55 5.05
C ARG A 26 -8.73 -0.75 3.83
N LEU A 27 -8.43 -2.00 3.53
CA LEU A 27 -7.68 -2.39 2.35
C LEU A 27 -8.63 -2.82 1.24
N THR A 28 -8.40 -2.36 0.02
CA THR A 28 -9.16 -2.80 -1.16
C THR A 28 -8.21 -3.04 -2.32
N LEU A 29 -8.26 -4.24 -2.88
CA LEU A 29 -7.56 -4.60 -4.10
C LEU A 29 -8.47 -4.39 -5.29
N LEU A 30 -8.07 -3.49 -6.19
CA LEU A 30 -8.82 -3.14 -7.38
C LEU A 30 -8.04 -3.57 -8.61
N PRO A 31 -8.48 -4.62 -9.33
CA PRO A 31 -7.95 -4.91 -10.65
C PRO A 31 -8.49 -3.84 -11.62
N LEU A 32 -7.61 -3.02 -12.18
CA LEU A 32 -7.95 -2.07 -13.25
C LEU A 32 -7.53 -2.66 -14.60
N THR A 33 -8.05 -2.08 -15.67
CA THR A 33 -7.80 -2.54 -17.05
C THR A 33 -6.32 -2.56 -17.44
N THR A 34 -5.49 -1.72 -16.81
CA THR A 34 -4.06 -1.58 -17.13
C THR A 34 -3.13 -1.80 -15.94
N THR A 35 -3.65 -1.77 -14.71
CA THR A 35 -2.86 -1.79 -13.47
C THR A 35 -3.66 -2.43 -12.35
N ASN A 36 -2.97 -3.05 -11.39
CA ASN A 36 -3.61 -3.47 -10.15
C ASN A 36 -3.32 -2.42 -9.08
N LEU A 37 -4.37 -2.00 -8.36
CA LEU A 37 -4.30 -0.94 -7.36
C LEU A 37 -4.56 -1.51 -5.97
N LEU A 38 -3.66 -1.21 -5.03
CA LEU A 38 -3.95 -1.30 -3.61
C LEU A 38 -4.47 0.06 -3.14
N LEU A 39 -5.72 0.10 -2.69
CA LEU A 39 -6.31 1.24 -2.02
C LEU A 39 -6.31 1.02 -0.51
N ILE A 40 -5.74 1.97 0.22
CA ILE A 40 -5.68 2.00 1.68
C ILE A 40 -6.51 3.20 2.15
N HIS A 41 -7.64 2.95 2.80
CA HIS A 41 -8.46 4.00 3.38
C HIS A 41 -8.28 4.01 4.89
N CYS A 42 -7.50 4.98 5.38
CA CYS A 42 -7.27 5.15 6.80
C CYS A 42 -8.49 5.83 7.43
N GLU A 43 -9.02 5.23 8.50
CA GLU A 43 -10.18 5.75 9.24
C GLU A 43 -9.79 6.83 10.27
N GLN A 44 -8.50 7.08 10.41
CA GLN A 44 -7.92 8.13 11.25
C GLN A 44 -7.09 9.10 10.42
N ASP A 45 -6.86 10.31 10.95
CA ASP A 45 -5.96 11.27 10.34
C ASP A 45 -4.53 10.72 10.35
N VAL A 46 -4.08 10.29 9.16
CA VAL A 46 -2.69 9.89 8.95
C VAL A 46 -1.91 11.12 8.56
N THR A 47 -0.99 11.52 9.43
CA THR A 47 0.02 12.49 9.06
C THR A 47 1.06 11.76 8.19
N ILE A 48 1.32 12.27 6.99
CA ILE A 48 2.46 11.79 6.21
C ILE A 48 3.72 12.33 6.88
N ASP A 49 4.33 11.50 7.71
CA ASP A 49 5.70 11.71 8.14
C ASP A 49 6.67 10.91 7.26
N PRO A 50 7.97 11.26 7.23
CA PRO A 50 8.96 10.54 6.44
C PRO A 50 9.09 9.04 6.75
N MET A 51 8.71 8.60 7.96
CA MET A 51 8.71 7.21 8.39
C MET A 51 7.65 6.39 7.65
N LEU A 52 6.53 7.01 7.26
CA LEU A 52 5.50 6.36 6.43
C LEU A 52 6.09 5.77 5.15
N TYR A 53 7.04 6.47 4.52
CA TYR A 53 7.72 5.97 3.32
C TYR A 53 8.49 4.67 3.60
N LEU A 54 9.06 4.51 4.79
CA LEU A 54 9.76 3.28 5.16
C LEU A 54 8.79 2.10 5.34
N GLU A 55 7.57 2.35 5.83
CA GLU A 55 6.52 1.32 5.93
C GLU A 55 5.97 0.91 4.56
N LEU A 56 6.01 1.83 3.58
CA LEU A 56 5.50 1.56 2.23
C LEU A 56 6.43 0.71 1.37
N ILE A 57 7.74 0.68 1.64
CA ILE A 57 8.71 -0.13 0.90
C ILE A 57 8.38 -1.64 0.97
N PRO A 58 8.26 -2.25 2.16
CA PRO A 58 7.94 -3.67 2.24
C PRO A 58 6.52 -3.99 1.75
N ILE A 59 5.57 -3.04 1.90
CA ILE A 59 4.23 -3.16 1.27
C ILE A 59 4.38 -3.24 -0.25
N ALA A 60 5.07 -2.26 -0.86
CA ALA A 60 5.28 -2.17 -2.31
C ALA A 60 5.90 -3.44 -2.88
N ARG A 61 6.88 -4.02 -2.19
CA ARG A 61 7.48 -5.29 -2.59
C ARG A 61 6.50 -6.44 -2.55
N LEU A 62 5.85 -6.65 -1.40
CA LEU A 62 4.91 -7.75 -1.24
C LEU A 62 3.82 -7.71 -2.33
N VAL A 63 3.21 -6.53 -2.50
CA VAL A 63 2.06 -6.37 -3.38
C VAL A 63 2.47 -6.47 -4.85
N GLN A 64 3.68 -6.02 -5.21
CA GLN A 64 4.20 -6.14 -6.56
C GLN A 64 4.63 -7.57 -6.90
N GLU A 65 5.41 -8.21 -6.03
CA GLU A 65 6.00 -9.53 -6.29
C GLU A 65 4.93 -10.63 -6.31
N GLU A 66 3.92 -10.54 -5.44
CA GLU A 66 2.97 -11.63 -5.25
C GLU A 66 1.59 -11.39 -5.87
N PHE A 67 1.20 -10.12 -6.06
CA PHE A 67 -0.15 -9.78 -6.51
C PHE A 67 -0.15 -8.90 -7.77
N GLY A 68 1.02 -8.59 -8.31
CA GLY A 68 1.17 -7.75 -9.49
C GLY A 68 0.61 -6.34 -9.31
N ILE A 69 0.49 -5.86 -8.06
CA ILE A 69 0.01 -4.53 -7.74
C ILE A 69 1.08 -3.52 -8.12
N SER A 70 0.73 -2.66 -9.06
CA SER A 70 1.62 -1.67 -9.63
C SER A 70 1.39 -0.28 -9.07
N GLN A 71 0.28 -0.05 -8.35
CA GLN A 71 -0.07 1.25 -7.78
C GLN A 71 -0.54 1.11 -6.33
N ILE A 72 -0.13 2.04 -5.48
CA ILE A 72 -0.56 2.15 -4.09
C ILE A 72 -1.16 3.53 -3.87
N CYS A 73 -2.39 3.58 -3.38
CA CYS A 73 -3.09 4.82 -3.07
C CYS A 73 -3.55 4.82 -1.62
N ILE A 74 -3.31 5.92 -0.90
CA ILE A 74 -3.73 6.09 0.49
C ILE A 74 -4.64 7.30 0.59
N HIS A 75 -5.81 7.08 1.18
CA HIS A 75 -6.77 8.11 1.54
C HIS A 75 -6.82 8.28 3.05
N ASN A 76 -6.94 9.52 3.52
CA ASN A 76 -7.20 9.83 4.93
C ASN A 76 -8.69 9.65 5.29
N ALA A 77 -9.03 9.91 6.55
CA ALA A 77 -10.39 9.80 7.07
C ALA A 77 -11.42 10.68 6.33
N GLN A 78 -10.98 11.81 5.75
CA GLN A 78 -11.80 12.71 4.94
C GLN A 78 -11.89 12.28 3.46
N ARG A 79 -11.41 11.08 3.12
CA ARG A 79 -11.33 10.54 1.76
C ARG A 79 -10.46 11.36 0.81
N GLN A 80 -9.56 12.17 1.35
CA GLN A 80 -8.59 12.91 0.55
C GLN A 80 -7.41 11.99 0.24
N ARG A 81 -6.96 12.03 -1.01
CA ARG A 81 -5.78 11.29 -1.43
C ARG A 81 -4.53 11.97 -0.91
N ILE A 82 -3.87 11.31 0.03
CA ILE A 82 -2.63 11.80 0.65
C ILE A 82 -1.40 11.16 0.02
N PHE A 83 -1.52 9.95 -0.55
CA PHE A 83 -0.42 9.26 -1.21
C PHE A 83 -0.92 8.54 -2.46
N HIS A 84 -0.13 8.57 -3.54
CA HIS A 84 -0.41 7.80 -4.74
C HIS A 84 0.85 7.65 -5.59
N TRP A 85 1.49 6.49 -5.53
CA TRP A 85 2.71 6.17 -6.29
C TRP A 85 2.70 4.75 -6.82
N SER A 86 3.56 4.50 -7.80
CA SER A 86 3.87 3.17 -8.28
C SER A 86 4.64 2.37 -7.23
N SER A 87 4.33 1.07 -7.10
CA SER A 87 5.14 0.15 -6.28
C SER A 87 6.58 0.06 -6.79
N VAL A 88 6.77 0.14 -8.12
CA VAL A 88 8.09 0.14 -8.76
C VAL A 88 8.90 1.36 -8.32
N GLU A 89 8.29 2.55 -8.37
CA GLU A 89 8.95 3.81 -8.00
C GLU A 89 9.34 3.82 -6.51
N ILE A 90 8.49 3.29 -5.64
CA ILE A 90 8.78 3.14 -4.21
C ILE A 90 10.01 2.24 -3.99
N ILE A 91 10.08 1.11 -4.69
CA ILE A 91 11.21 0.16 -4.57
C ILE A 91 12.50 0.75 -5.17
N GLU A 92 12.43 1.42 -6.32
CA GLU A 92 13.58 2.08 -6.93
C GLU A 92 14.12 3.20 -6.04
N MET A 93 13.23 3.97 -5.41
CA MET A 93 13.61 4.97 -4.43
C MET A 93 14.33 4.34 -3.24
N ALA A 94 13.79 3.25 -2.69
CA ALA A 94 14.44 2.51 -1.60
C ALA A 94 15.86 2.08 -1.94
N ARG A 95 16.06 1.52 -3.14
CA ARG A 95 17.38 1.12 -3.66
C ARG A 95 18.32 2.32 -3.79
N LYS A 96 17.84 3.43 -4.34
CA LYS A 96 18.63 4.65 -4.54
C LYS A 96 19.15 5.23 -3.22
N PHE A 97 18.34 5.15 -2.16
CA PHE A 97 18.70 5.64 -0.83
C PHE A 97 19.33 4.58 0.08
N ASN A 98 19.61 3.38 -0.45
CA ASN A 98 20.18 2.26 0.29
C ASN A 98 19.40 1.92 1.58
N LEU A 99 18.08 2.12 1.53
CA LEU A 99 17.18 1.76 2.62
C LEU A 99 17.09 0.25 2.69
N LYS A 100 17.02 -0.33 3.89
CA LYS A 100 16.85 -1.78 4.04
C LYS A 100 15.52 -2.17 3.39
N ILE A 101 15.61 -3.04 2.38
CA ILE A 101 14.50 -3.50 1.56
C ILE A 101 14.13 -4.92 1.95
#